data_AF-A0A7Y2ZT72-F1
#
_entry.id   AF-A0A7Y2ZT72-F1
#
_cell.length_a   1.000
_cell.length_b   1.000
_cell.length_c   1.000
_cell.angle_alpha   90.00
_cell.angle_beta   90.00
_cell.angle_gamma   90.00
#
_symmetry.space_group_name_H-M   'P 1'
#
loop_
_entity.id
_entity.type
_entity.pdbx_description
1 polymer ?
#
loop_
_entity_poly.entity_id
_entity_poly.type
_entity_poly.pdbx_seq_one_letter_code
_entity_poly.pdbx_strand_id
1 'polypeptide(L)' 'LLNDYITPEELWACTTCNACVEECPVSISPLSIILDMRRYLVMEQSAAPSELNNMMTNIENNGAPWPYNQMDRLNWKDE' A
#
# COMPACT_ATOMS: atom_id res chain seq x y z
N LEU A 1 19.54 0.99 8.12
CA LEU A 1 18.60 -0.16 8.30
C LEU A 1 17.81 -0.36 7.02
N LEU A 2 16.93 0.59 6.70
CA LEU A 2 16.37 0.75 5.36
C LEU A 2 17.51 1.00 4.36
N ASN A 3 17.48 0.37 3.19
CA ASN A 3 18.48 0.42 2.12
C ASN A 3 19.84 -0.25 2.43
N ASP A 4 20.18 -0.51 3.70
CA ASP A 4 21.39 -1.26 4.07
C ASP A 4 21.10 -2.77 4.25
N TYR A 5 20.04 -3.08 4.99
CA TYR A 5 19.68 -4.45 5.38
C TYR A 5 18.28 -4.87 4.91
N ILE A 6 17.41 -3.88 4.65
CA ILE A 6 16.05 -4.11 4.18
C ILE A 6 15.89 -3.29 2.91
N THR A 7 15.65 -3.98 1.80
CA THR A 7 15.41 -3.38 0.49
C THR A 7 13.95 -2.92 0.37
N PRO A 8 13.67 -1.91 -0.47
CA PRO A 8 12.30 -1.50 -0.76
C PRO A 8 11.44 -2.64 -1.32
N GLU A 9 12.02 -3.54 -2.12
CA GLU A 9 11.32 -4.69 -2.71
C GLU A 9 10.77 -5.64 -1.63
N GLU A 10 11.58 -5.97 -0.62
CA GLU A 10 11.14 -6.80 0.52
C GLU A 10 10.00 -6.14 1.29
N LEU A 11 10.06 -4.81 1.46
CA LEU A 11 8.98 -4.09 2.10
C LEU A 11 7.71 -4.17 1.28
N TRP A 12 7.75 -4.00 -0.04
CA TRP A 12 6.58 -4.04 -0.91
C TRP A 12 6.03 -5.46 -1.17
N ALA A 13 6.83 -6.50 -0.93
CA ALA A 13 6.39 -7.90 -0.98
C ALA A 13 5.39 -8.27 0.13
N CYS A 14 5.38 -7.54 1.26
CA CYS A 14 4.43 -7.81 2.35
C CYS A 14 2.97 -7.56 1.91
N THR A 15 2.13 -8.60 1.90
CA THR A 15 0.71 -8.48 1.52
C THR A 15 -0.20 -8.01 2.67
N THR A 16 0.38 -7.63 3.82
CA THR A 16 -0.37 -7.25 5.03
C THR A 16 -1.34 -8.32 5.55
N CYS A 17 -1.01 -9.61 5.35
CA CYS A 17 -1.86 -10.75 5.74
C CYS A 17 -1.98 -11.03 7.25
N ASN A 18 -1.29 -10.27 8.09
CA ASN A 18 -1.25 -10.40 9.56
C ASN A 18 -0.70 -11.72 10.15
N ALA A 19 -0.33 -12.71 9.34
CA ALA A 19 0.13 -14.02 9.82
C ALA A 19 1.35 -13.93 10.77
N CYS A 20 2.31 -13.04 10.51
CA CYS A 20 3.50 -12.90 11.36
C CYS A 20 3.19 -12.33 12.75
N VAL A 21 2.07 -11.63 12.93
CA VAL A 21 1.62 -11.10 14.23
C VAL A 21 0.94 -12.20 15.03
N GLU A 22 0.08 -12.98 14.38
CA GLU A 22 -0.67 -14.09 15.01
C GLU A 22 0.27 -15.21 15.50
N GLU A 23 1.29 -15.56 14.71
CA GLU A 23 2.23 -16.63 15.05
C GLU A 23 3.31 -16.20 16.05
N CYS A 24 3.33 -14.93 16.47
CA CYS A 24 4.44 -14.40 17.26
C CYS A 24 4.38 -14.86 18.73
N PRO A 25 5.35 -15.65 19.22
CA PRO A 25 5.32 -16.20 20.59
C PRO A 25 5.57 -15.16 21.69
N VAL A 26 6.08 -13.98 21.32
CA VAL A 26 6.41 -12.88 22.25
C VAL A 26 5.54 -11.64 22.05
N SER A 27 4.45 -11.77 21.28
CA SER A 27 3.44 -10.71 21.12
C SER A 27 3.99 -9.38 20.59
N ILE A 28 4.93 -9.42 19.65
CA ILE A 28 5.36 -8.24 18.90
C ILE A 28 4.62 -8.15 17.56
N SER A 29 4.59 -6.95 16.97
CA SER A 29 4.02 -6.73 15.65
C SER A 29 5.10 -6.38 14.64
N PRO A 30 5.66 -7.35 13.89
CA PRO A 30 6.52 -7.05 12.75
C PRO A 30 5.79 -6.24 11.68
N LEU A 31 4.48 -6.47 11.53
CA LEU A 31 3.64 -5.79 10.54
C LEU A 31 3.62 -4.27 10.74
N SER A 32 3.47 -3.79 11.98
CA SER A 32 3.44 -2.34 12.23
C SER A 32 4.76 -1.68 11.85
N ILE A 33 5.89 -2.32 12.16
CA ILE A 33 7.23 -1.83 11.82
C ILE A 33 7.41 -1.75 10.29
N ILE A 34 6.94 -2.78 9.55
CA ILE A 34 6.96 -2.77 8.08
C ILE A 34 6.13 -1.62 7.51
N LEU A 35 4.93 -1.39 8.05
CA LEU A 35 4.06 -0.30 7.61
C LEU A 35 4.68 1.07 7.86
N ASP A 36 5.37 1.27 8.98
CA ASP A 36 6.05 2.52 9.28
C ASP A 36 7.23 2.78 8.36
N MET A 37 8.00 1.74 8.00
CA MET A 37 9.05 1.85 6.99
C MET A 37 8.49 2.18 5.60
N ARG A 38 7.34 1.58 5.21
CA ARG A 38 6.64 1.95 3.97
C ARG A 38 6.17 3.41 3.99
N ARG A 39 5.60 3.88 5.12
CA ARG A 39 5.20 5.29 5.27
C ARG A 39 6.37 6.24 5.09
N TYR A 40 7.52 5.92 5.69
CA TYR A 40 8.73 6.73 5.53
C TYR A 40 9.20 6.78 4.07
N LEU A 41 9.17 5.66 3.34
CA LEU A 41 9.48 5.65 1.91
C LEU A 41 8.54 6.56 1.10
N VAL A 42 7.25 6.51 1.38
CA VAL A 42 6.25 7.29 0.63
C VAL A 42 6.32 8.77 0.99
N MET A 43 6.25 9.12 2.27
CA MET A 43 6.11 10.52 2.70
C MET A 43 7.44 11.27 2.64
N GLU A 44 8.55 10.66 3.08
CA GLU A 44 9.81 11.39 3.26
C GLU A 44 10.78 11.21 2.10
N GLN A 45 10.78 10.04 1.44
CA GLN A 45 11.64 9.78 0.29
C GLN A 45 10.92 9.95 -1.05
N SER A 46 9.61 10.16 -1.06
CA SER A 46 8.80 10.17 -2.29
C SER A 46 9.01 8.93 -3.17
N ALA A 47 9.34 7.80 -2.54
CA ALA A 47 9.75 6.55 -3.20
C ALA A 47 8.62 5.51 -3.21
N ALA A 48 7.41 5.96 -3.54
CA ALA A 48 6.26 5.07 -3.75
C ALA A 48 6.35 4.36 -5.11
N PRO A 49 5.92 3.09 -5.22
CA PRO A 49 5.73 2.41 -6.50
C PRO A 49 4.85 3.21 -7.46
N SER A 50 5.15 3.15 -8.75
CA SER A 50 4.47 3.95 -9.78
C SER A 50 2.98 3.64 -9.86
N GLU A 51 2.60 2.37 -9.68
CA GLU A 51 1.22 1.90 -9.65
C GLU A 51 0.44 2.53 -8.48
N LEU A 52 1.09 2.64 -7.31
CA LEU A 52 0.49 3.27 -6.14
C LEU A 52 0.37 4.79 -6.30
N ASN A 53 1.34 5.46 -6.95
CA ASN A 53 1.21 6.89 -7.27
C ASN A 53 0.04 7.16 -8.21
N ASN A 54 -0.14 6.31 -9.23
CA ASN A 54 -1.29 6.41 -10.15
C ASN A 54 -2.61 6.21 -9.39
N MET A 55 -2.67 5.20 -8.51
CA MET A 55 -3.83 4.97 -7.67
C MET A 55 -4.14 6.16 -6.76
N MET A 56 -3.13 6.72 -6.06
CA MET A 56 -3.32 7.88 -5.18
C MET A 56 -3.81 9.11 -5.95
N THR A 57 -3.27 9.36 -7.14
CA THR A 57 -3.70 10.44 -8.03
C THR A 57 -5.15 10.26 -8.49
N ASN A 58 -5.56 9.03 -8.81
CA ASN A 58 -6.95 8.74 -9.17
C ASN A 58 -7.90 8.95 -7.98
N ILE A 59 -7.48 8.54 -6.77
CA ILE A 59 -8.28 8.75 -5.55
C ILE A 59 -8.47 10.25 -5.31
N GLU A 60 -7.42 11.05 -5.45
CA GLU A 60 -7.48 12.50 -5.24
C GLU A 60 -8.43 13.19 -6.23
N ASN A 61 -8.34 12.85 -7.52
CA ASN A 61 -9.10 13.54 -8.57
C ASN A 61 -10.53 12.99 -8.74
N ASN A 62 -10.69 11.66 -8.71
CA ASN A 62 -11.94 10.98 -9.08
C ASN A 62 -12.67 10.38 -7.87
N GLY A 63 -12.06 10.37 -6.68
CA GLY A 63 -12.61 9.69 -5.50
C GLY A 63 -12.61 8.16 -5.62
N ALA A 64 -11.91 7.60 -6.61
CA ALA A 64 -11.81 6.17 -6.85
C ALA A 64 -10.37 5.81 -7.28
N PRO A 65 -9.84 4.63 -6.89
CA PRO A 65 -8.50 4.19 -7.27
C PRO A 65 -8.34 3.90 -8.76
N TRP A 66 -9.45 3.65 -9.45
CA TRP A 66 -9.49 3.28 -10.86
C TRP A 66 -9.81 4.49 -11.74
N PRO A 67 -9.29 4.56 -12.98
CA PRO A 67 -9.47 5.69 -13.88
C PRO A 67 -10.84 5.68 -14.61
N TYR A 68 -11.88 5.17 -13.97
CA TYR A 68 -13.23 5.12 -14.56
C TYR A 68 -13.99 6.41 -14.29
N ASN A 69 -14.87 6.78 -15.23
CA ASN A 69 -15.77 7.91 -15.05
C ASN A 69 -16.79 7.59 -13.94
N GLN A 70 -17.06 8.57 -13.07
CA GLN A 70 -18.08 8.44 -12.02
C GLN A 70 -19.47 8.12 -12.60
N MET A 71 -19.79 8.62 -13.79
CA MET A 71 -21.07 8.35 -14.46
C MET A 71 -21.25 6.87 -14.83
N ASP A 72 -20.15 6.17 -15.13
CA ASP A 72 -20.17 4.76 -15.53
C ASP A 72 -20.33 3.80 -14.36
N ARG A 73 -20.31 4.30 -13.12
CA ARG A 73 -20.41 3.49 -11.89
C ARG A 73 -21.67 2.63 -11.82
N LEU A 74 -22.76 3.03 -12.48
CA LEU A 74 -24.04 2.33 -12.45
C LEU A 74 -24.26 1.39 -13.65
N ASN A 75 -23.33 1.29 -14.59
CA ASN A 75 -23.53 0.52 -15.82
C ASN A 75 -23.80 -0.98 -15.55
N TRP A 76 -23.24 -1.55 -14.46
CA TRP A 76 -23.48 -2.94 -14.05
C TRP A 76 -24.95 -3.27 -13.75
N LYS A 77 -25.81 -2.27 -13.51
CA LYS A 77 -27.24 -2.50 -13.23
C LYS A 77 -28.04 -2.83 -14.50
N ASP A 78 -27.53 -2.39 -15.66
CA ASP A 78 -28.17 -2.46 -16.97
C ASP A 78 -27.53 -3.57 -17.84
N GLU A 79 -26.53 -4.28 -17.31
CA GLU A 79 -25.95 -5.53 -17.83
C GLU A 79 -26.82 -6.76 -17.48
#